data_AF-A0A7Y6N2X2-F1
#
_entry.id   AF-A0A7Y6N2X2-F1
#
_cell.length_a   1.000
_cell.length_b   1.000
_cell.length_c   1.000
_cell.angle_alpha   90.00
_cell.angle_beta   90.00
_cell.angle_gamma   90.00
#
_symmetry.space_group_name_H-M   'P 1'
#
loop_
_entity.id
_entity.type
_entity.pdbx_description
1 polymer ?
#
loop_
_entity_poly.entity_id
_entity_poly.type
_entity_poly.pdbx_seq_one_letter_code
_entity_poly.pdbx_strand_id
1 'polypeptide(L)'
;MDLPADLNALSPEQLRALATQLIARVEDRDREIEEKTREVGEKERELRYRQTRIDQLTHEISILRRHQFGRRSEQLSSDQMNLLDEAIDADLAAIEAELEQLQPQAAAEPLPQQPKRAALPAQLPRTEIRHEPQSTVCQCGCERT
;
A
#
# COMPACT_ATOMS: atom_id res chain seq x y z
N MET A 1 -27.88 7.94 -50.20
CA MET A 1 -27.29 8.05 -51.55
C MET A 1 -28.40 8.49 -52.48
N ASP A 2 -28.62 9.79 -52.58
CA ASP A 2 -29.52 10.35 -53.59
C ASP A 2 -28.74 10.42 -54.90
N LEU A 3 -29.15 9.63 -55.90
CA LEU A 3 -28.71 9.85 -57.28
C LEU A 3 -29.62 10.94 -57.84
N PRO A 4 -29.14 12.19 -58.03
CA PRO A 4 -29.99 13.31 -58.44
C PRO A 4 -30.27 13.31 -59.95
N ALA A 5 -30.09 12.18 -60.63
CA ALA A 5 -30.23 12.05 -62.07
C ALA A 5 -31.11 10.84 -62.41
N ASP A 6 -32.17 11.08 -63.19
CA ASP A 6 -32.98 10.01 -63.78
C ASP A 6 -32.13 9.25 -64.80
N LEU A 7 -31.72 8.03 -64.43
CA LEU A 7 -30.84 7.17 -65.24
C LEU A 7 -31.44 6.84 -66.61
N ASN A 8 -32.77 6.89 -66.76
CA ASN A 8 -33.46 6.59 -68.00
C ASN A 8 -33.36 7.72 -69.04
N ALA A 9 -32.97 8.94 -68.61
CA ALA A 9 -32.83 10.10 -69.48
C ALA A 9 -31.40 10.25 -70.06
N LEU A 10 -30.46 9.40 -69.67
CA LEU A 10 -29.05 9.47 -70.07
C LEU A 10 -28.77 8.70 -71.37
N SER A 11 -27.89 9.24 -72.20
CA SER A 11 -27.43 8.53 -73.40
C SER A 11 -26.53 7.33 -73.04
N PRO A 12 -26.38 6.32 -73.92
CA PRO A 12 -25.50 5.17 -73.67
C PRO A 12 -24.04 5.56 -73.37
N GLU A 13 -23.56 6.66 -73.95
CA GLU A 13 -22.20 7.18 -73.70
C GLU A 13 -22.08 7.83 -72.33
N GLN A 14 -23.10 8.60 -71.92
CA GLN A 14 -23.15 9.20 -70.57
C GLN A 14 -23.23 8.13 -69.48
N LEU A 15 -23.99 7.05 -69.71
CA LEU A 15 -24.05 5.91 -68.79
C LEU A 15 -22.71 5.19 -68.67
N ARG A 16 -21.98 4.99 -69.76
CA ARG A 16 -20.63 4.40 -69.72
C ARG A 16 -19.65 5.30 -68.97
N ALA A 17 -19.67 6.60 -69.21
CA ALA A 17 -18.81 7.55 -68.49
C ALA A 17 -19.10 7.57 -66.98
N LEU A 18 -20.39 7.57 -66.60
CA LEU A 18 -20.81 7.49 -65.20
C LEU A 18 -20.38 6.16 -64.56
N ALA A 19 -20.55 5.03 -65.26
CA ALA A 19 -20.12 3.73 -64.76
C ALA A 19 -18.60 3.70 -64.49
N THR A 20 -17.78 4.20 -65.41
CA THR A 20 -16.32 4.32 -65.21
C THR A 20 -15.99 5.20 -64.01
N GLN A 21 -16.68 6.33 -63.84
CA GLN A 21 -16.49 7.22 -62.70
C GLN A 21 -16.86 6.56 -61.36
N LEU A 22 -17.97 5.82 -61.33
CA LEU A 22 -18.42 5.10 -60.15
C LEU A 22 -17.47 3.95 -59.79
N ILE A 23 -16.98 3.19 -60.78
CA ILE A 23 -15.98 2.14 -60.58
C ILE A 23 -14.71 2.74 -59.94
N ALA A 24 -14.18 3.82 -60.51
CA ALA A 24 -13.01 4.50 -59.94
C ALA A 24 -13.27 4.98 -58.50
N ARG A 25 -14.46 5.54 -58.23
CA ARG A 25 -14.84 5.95 -56.87
C ARG A 25 -14.93 4.78 -55.91
N VAL A 26 -15.46 3.64 -56.32
CA VAL A 26 -15.54 2.42 -55.50
C VAL A 26 -14.13 1.92 -55.19
N GLU A 27 -13.24 1.83 -56.19
CA GLU A 27 -11.84 1.46 -55.96
C GLU A 27 -11.13 2.39 -54.97
N ASP A 28 -11.36 3.71 -55.06
CA ASP A 28 -10.80 4.67 -54.10
C ASP A 28 -11.40 4.54 -52.70
N ARG A 29 -12.68 4.13 -52.57
CA ARG A 29 -13.28 3.82 -51.27
C ARG A 29 -12.74 2.53 -50.70
N ASP A 30 -12.56 1.49 -51.51
CA ASP A 30 -12.03 0.20 -51.09
C ASP A 30 -10.61 0.36 -50.54
N ARG A 31 -9.77 1.15 -51.21
CA ARG A 31 -8.42 1.50 -50.71
C ARG A 31 -8.48 2.23 -49.35
N GLU A 32 -9.39 3.19 -49.17
CA GLU A 32 -9.53 3.89 -47.88
C GLU A 32 -10.02 2.92 -46.78
N ILE A 33 -10.96 2.03 -47.10
CA ILE A 33 -11.47 1.03 -46.16
C ILE A 33 -10.36 0.07 -45.74
N GLU A 34 -9.52 -0.39 -46.66
CA GLU A 34 -8.38 -1.26 -46.35
C GLU A 34 -7.38 -0.57 -45.42
N GLU A 35 -7.03 0.69 -45.69
CA GLU A 35 -6.14 1.48 -44.84
C GLU A 35 -6.72 1.66 -43.42
N LYS A 36 -7.99 2.06 -43.33
CA LYS A 36 -8.70 2.21 -42.05
C LYS A 36 -8.80 0.89 -41.29
N THR A 37 -9.07 -0.21 -41.98
CA THR A 37 -9.17 -1.54 -41.38
C THR A 37 -7.83 -1.97 -40.78
N ARG A 38 -6.73 -1.67 -41.47
CA ARG A 38 -5.38 -1.91 -40.96
C ARG A 38 -5.11 -1.07 -39.70
N GLU A 39 -5.41 0.22 -39.74
CA GLU A 39 -5.20 1.14 -38.61
C GLU A 39 -6.01 0.70 -37.37
N VAL A 40 -7.28 0.33 -37.56
CA VAL A 40 -8.13 -0.20 -36.48
C VAL A 40 -7.54 -1.49 -35.92
N GLY A 41 -7.09 -2.42 -36.77
CA GLY A 41 -6.48 -3.66 -36.33
C GLY A 41 -5.19 -3.44 -35.50
N GLU A 42 -4.38 -2.44 -35.86
CA GLU A 42 -3.21 -2.03 -35.07
C GLU A 42 -3.61 -1.49 -33.69
N LYS A 43 -4.58 -0.58 -33.64
CA LYS A 43 -5.11 0.00 -32.40
C LYS A 43 -5.75 -1.05 -31.49
N GLU A 44 -6.49 -2.00 -32.04
CA GLU A 44 -7.09 -3.09 -31.27
C GLU A 44 -6.05 -4.02 -30.63
N ARG A 45 -4.92 -4.27 -31.31
CA ARG A 45 -3.81 -5.03 -30.72
C ARG A 45 -3.18 -4.27 -29.56
N GLU A 46 -2.96 -2.97 -29.73
CA GLU A 46 -2.41 -2.12 -28.68
C GLU A 46 -3.34 -2.01 -27.47
N LEU A 47 -4.64 -1.80 -27.70
CA LEU A 47 -5.65 -1.74 -26.63
C LEU A 47 -5.69 -3.05 -25.84
N ARG A 48 -5.69 -4.21 -26.52
CA ARG A 48 -5.64 -5.51 -25.85
C ARG A 48 -4.38 -5.67 -25.01
N TYR A 49 -3.21 -5.32 -25.55
CA TYR A 49 -1.95 -5.37 -24.81
C TYR A 49 -1.99 -4.50 -23.54
N ARG A 50 -2.44 -3.24 -23.68
CA ARG A 50 -2.58 -2.31 -22.56
C ARG A 50 -3.57 -2.82 -21.51
N GLN A 51 -4.71 -3.37 -21.93
CA GLN A 51 -5.72 -3.91 -21.01
C GLN A 51 -5.16 -5.08 -20.21
N THR A 52 -4.50 -6.05 -20.86
CA THR A 52 -3.85 -7.16 -20.15
C THR A 52 -2.82 -6.67 -19.13
N ARG A 53 -2.05 -5.62 -19.48
CA ARG A 53 -1.06 -5.03 -18.56
C ARG A 53 -1.73 -4.34 -17.37
N ILE A 54 -2.84 -3.63 -17.60
CA ILE A 54 -3.63 -3.00 -16.54
C ILE A 54 -4.19 -4.07 -15.61
N ASP A 55 -4.76 -5.15 -16.15
CA ASP A 55 -5.33 -6.23 -15.35
C ASP A 55 -4.26 -6.92 -14.49
N GLN A 56 -3.09 -7.19 -15.08
CA GLN A 56 -1.94 -7.74 -14.36
C GLN A 56 -1.53 -6.83 -13.18
N LEU A 57 -1.26 -5.55 -13.47
CA LEU A 57 -0.81 -4.60 -12.44
C LEU A 57 -1.87 -4.38 -11.36
N THR A 58 -3.15 -4.38 -11.73
CA THR A 58 -4.26 -4.25 -10.79
C THR A 58 -4.31 -5.44 -9.83
N HIS A 59 -4.10 -6.65 -10.34
CA HIS A 59 -4.02 -7.85 -9.53
C HIS A 59 -2.82 -7.82 -8.56
N GLU A 60 -1.64 -7.45 -9.06
CA GLU A 60 -0.43 -7.30 -8.24
C GLU A 60 -0.64 -6.26 -7.12
N ILE A 61 -1.20 -5.09 -7.44
CA ILE A 61 -1.54 -4.05 -6.45
C ILE A 61 -2.53 -4.60 -5.41
N SER A 62 -3.54 -5.35 -5.83
CA SER A 62 -4.51 -5.96 -4.90
C SER A 62 -3.85 -6.93 -3.93
N ILE A 63 -2.92 -7.78 -4.41
CA ILE A 63 -2.15 -8.69 -3.55
C ILE A 63 -1.29 -7.90 -2.57
N LEU A 64 -0.53 -6.91 -3.05
CA LEU A 64 0.35 -6.10 -2.21
C LEU A 64 -0.44 -5.34 -1.14
N ARG A 65 -1.59 -4.76 -1.51
CA ARG A 65 -2.48 -4.09 -0.55
C ARG A 65 -3.01 -5.05 0.51
N ARG A 66 -3.39 -6.28 0.13
CA ARG A 66 -3.81 -7.30 1.10
C ARG A 66 -2.67 -7.74 2.01
N HIS A 67 -1.43 -7.80 1.51
CA HIS A 67 -0.28 -8.14 2.34
C HIS A 67 0.08 -7.02 3.31
N GLN A 68 0.05 -5.77 2.86
CA GLN A 68 0.46 -4.61 3.66
C GLN A 68 -0.64 -4.12 4.63
N PHE A 69 -1.90 -4.14 4.18
CA PHE A 69 -3.04 -3.56 4.89
C PHE A 69 -4.19 -4.56 5.14
N GLY A 70 -4.09 -5.80 4.65
CA GLY A 70 -5.10 -6.80 4.94
C GLY A 70 -5.08 -7.20 6.41
N ARG A 71 -6.17 -7.80 6.89
CA ARG A 71 -6.28 -8.34 8.25
C ARG A 71 -5.16 -9.36 8.49
N ARG A 72 -4.06 -8.91 9.10
CA ARG A 72 -3.10 -9.79 9.76
C ARG A 72 -3.81 -10.29 11.02
N SER A 73 -3.55 -11.52 11.43
CA SER A 73 -4.06 -12.11 12.68
C SER A 73 -3.69 -11.31 13.95
N GLU A 74 -2.97 -10.20 13.81
CA GLU A 74 -2.49 -9.29 14.85
C GLU A 74 -3.27 -7.96 14.90
N GLN A 75 -4.28 -7.73 14.05
CA GLN A 75 -5.14 -6.56 14.22
C GLN A 75 -6.10 -6.80 15.39
N LEU A 76 -5.85 -6.10 16.50
CA LEU A 76 -6.74 -6.01 17.65
C LEU A 76 -8.13 -5.53 17.16
N SER A 77 -9.19 -6.23 17.56
CA SER A 77 -10.56 -5.77 17.28
C SER A 77 -10.83 -4.44 17.99
N SER A 78 -11.88 -3.73 17.57
CA SER A 78 -12.33 -2.51 18.28
C SER A 78 -12.48 -2.74 19.78
N ASP A 79 -13.05 -3.88 20.17
CA ASP A 79 -13.23 -4.24 21.58
C ASP A 79 -11.89 -4.46 22.29
N GLN A 80 -10.88 -5.05 21.60
CA GLN A 80 -9.54 -5.21 22.16
C GLN A 80 -8.76 -3.89 22.26
N MET A 81 -9.01 -2.94 21.35
CA MET A 81 -8.46 -1.58 21.49
C MET A 81 -9.10 -0.83 22.66
N ASN A 82 -10.43 -0.93 22.83
CA ASN A 82 -11.11 -0.33 23.97
C ASN A 82 -10.57 -0.86 25.31
N LEU A 83 -10.27 -2.16 25.42
CA LEU A 83 -9.66 -2.73 26.62
C LEU A 83 -8.25 -2.17 26.92
N LEU A 84 -7.49 -1.81 25.88
CA LEU A 84 -6.20 -1.14 26.07
C LEU A 84 -6.38 0.31 26.51
N ASP A 85 -7.34 1.02 25.93
CA ASP A 85 -7.66 2.39 26.32
C ASP A 85 -8.13 2.45 27.79
N GLU A 86 -9.01 1.53 28.19
CA GLU A 86 -9.44 1.37 29.60
C GLU A 86 -8.27 1.06 30.54
N ALA A 87 -7.33 0.21 30.12
CA ALA A 87 -6.14 -0.10 30.91
C ALA A 87 -5.20 1.11 31.05
N ILE A 88 -5.03 1.90 29.98
CA ILE A 88 -4.25 3.14 30.00
C ILE A 88 -4.90 4.14 30.95
N ASP A 89 -6.21 4.34 30.86
CA ASP A 89 -6.95 5.26 31.73
C ASP A 89 -6.85 4.85 33.20
N ALA A 90 -6.91 3.56 33.50
CA ALA A 90 -6.74 3.04 34.86
C ALA A 90 -5.32 3.31 35.42
N ASP A 91 -4.29 3.07 34.62
CA ASP A 91 -2.90 3.35 35.00
C ASP A 91 -2.67 4.86 35.20
N LEU A 92 -3.24 5.70 34.35
CA LEU A 92 -3.14 7.15 34.45
C LEU A 92 -3.79 7.66 35.75
N ALA A 93 -4.99 7.17 36.06
CA ALA A 93 -5.69 7.50 37.29
C ALA A 93 -4.93 7.05 38.55
N ALA A 94 -4.27 5.89 38.49
CA ALA A 94 -3.43 5.41 39.59
C ALA A 94 -2.23 6.34 39.83
N ILE A 95 -1.54 6.76 38.76
CA ILE A 95 -0.44 7.73 38.84
C ILE A 95 -0.92 9.07 39.37
N GLU A 96 -2.07 9.57 38.91
CA GLU A 96 -2.65 10.83 39.39
C GLU A 96 -2.95 10.77 40.90
N ALA A 97 -3.51 9.66 41.38
CA ALA A 97 -3.79 9.46 42.80
C ALA A 97 -2.50 9.39 43.64
N GLU A 98 -1.46 8.72 43.14
CA GLU A 98 -0.13 8.71 43.79
C GLU A 98 0.47 10.12 43.84
N LEU A 99 0.38 10.88 42.74
CA LEU A 99 0.86 12.25 42.68
C LEU A 99 0.10 13.17 43.65
N GLU A 100 -1.21 13.02 43.76
CA GLU A 100 -2.03 13.79 44.72
C GLU A 100 -1.65 13.46 46.17
N GLN A 101 -1.37 12.20 46.49
CA GLN A 101 -0.88 11.80 47.82
C GLN A 101 0.53 12.32 48.12
N LEU A 102 1.37 12.42 47.09
CA LEU A 102 2.73 12.95 47.20
C LEU A 102 2.78 14.48 47.11
N GLN A 103 1.68 15.16 46.76
CA GLN A 103 1.63 16.61 46.79
C GLN A 103 1.88 17.08 48.23
N PRO A 104 3.01 17.78 48.48
CA PRO A 104 3.19 18.39 49.78
C PRO A 104 2.10 19.44 49.96
N GLN A 105 1.38 19.41 51.09
CA GLN A 105 0.62 20.59 51.52
C GLN A 105 1.56 21.78 51.42
N ALA A 106 1.14 22.85 50.72
CA ALA A 106 1.98 24.01 50.42
C ALA A 106 2.72 24.50 51.68
N ALA A 107 3.95 24.00 51.83
CA ALA A 107 4.88 24.38 52.86
C ALA A 107 5.84 25.36 52.20
N ALA A 108 6.10 26.49 52.87
CA ALA A 108 7.00 27.52 52.40
C ALA A 108 8.30 26.91 51.85
N GLU A 109 8.70 27.34 50.66
CA GLU A 109 9.78 26.74 49.87
C GLU A 109 11.07 26.58 50.69
N PRO A 110 11.59 25.35 50.86
CA PRO A 110 12.93 25.15 51.39
C PRO A 110 13.98 25.45 50.32
N LEU A 111 15.08 26.07 50.73
CA LEU A 111 16.23 26.39 49.88
C LEU A 111 16.77 25.14 49.14
N PRO A 112 17.21 25.27 47.88
CA PRO A 112 17.58 24.12 47.06
C PRO A 112 18.85 23.46 47.60
N GLN A 113 18.71 22.22 48.08
CA GLN A 113 19.85 21.36 48.39
C GLN A 113 20.17 20.45 47.20
N GLN A 114 21.44 20.42 46.82
CA GLN A 114 21.92 19.50 45.78
C GLN A 114 21.68 18.04 46.19
N PRO A 115 21.03 17.22 45.35
CA PRO A 115 20.85 15.81 45.64
C PRO A 115 22.21 15.11 45.57
N LYS A 116 22.79 14.83 46.74
CA LYS A 116 23.94 13.92 46.85
C LYS A 116 23.41 12.50 46.92
N ARG A 117 23.88 11.63 46.02
CA ARG A 117 23.59 10.19 46.08
C ARG A 117 24.12 9.66 47.42
N ALA A 118 23.23 9.28 48.32
CA ALA A 118 23.61 8.59 49.54
C ALA A 118 24.20 7.22 49.17
N ALA A 119 25.39 6.90 49.71
CA ALA A 119 25.96 5.57 49.52
C ALA A 119 25.05 4.52 50.14
N LEU A 120 24.87 3.38 49.46
CA LEU A 120 24.06 2.30 49.99
C LEU A 120 24.64 1.82 51.35
N PRO A 121 23.82 1.73 52.41
CA PRO A 121 24.27 1.29 53.72
C PRO A 121 24.94 -0.09 53.69
N ALA A 122 26.05 -0.24 54.41
CA ALA A 122 26.83 -1.49 54.45
C ALA A 122 26.07 -2.66 55.13
N GLN A 123 25.06 -2.36 55.95
CA GLN A 123 24.29 -3.37 56.67
C GLN A 123 23.15 -3.97 55.85
N LEU A 124 22.89 -3.46 54.64
CA LEU A 124 21.86 -4.02 53.78
C LEU A 124 22.25 -5.45 53.38
N PRO A 125 21.35 -6.44 53.57
CA PRO A 125 21.62 -7.82 53.21
C PRO A 125 21.87 -7.89 51.70
N ARG A 126 23.10 -8.22 51.32
CA ARG A 126 23.48 -8.47 49.92
C ARG A 126 23.31 -9.95 49.64
N THR A 127 22.55 -10.27 48.61
CA THR A 127 22.51 -11.64 48.08
C THR A 127 23.43 -11.71 46.90
N GLU A 128 24.55 -12.43 47.02
CA GLU A 128 25.46 -12.66 45.90
C GLU A 128 25.00 -13.91 45.15
N ILE A 129 24.61 -13.75 43.88
CA ILE A 129 24.24 -14.86 43.01
C ILE A 129 25.33 -15.00 41.96
N ARG A 130 26.19 -16.02 42.13
CA ARG A 130 27.20 -16.37 41.13
C ARG A 130 26.61 -17.39 40.18
N HIS A 131 26.54 -17.03 38.91
CA HIS A 131 26.16 -17.94 37.83
C HIS A 131 27.43 -18.41 37.12
N GLU A 132 27.80 -19.67 37.33
CA GLU A 132 28.85 -20.31 36.54
C GLU A 132 28.22 -21.17 35.43
N PRO A 133 28.84 -21.22 34.24
CA PRO A 133 28.40 -22.11 33.19
C PRO A 133 28.61 -23.57 33.62
N GLN A 134 27.77 -24.47 33.12
CA GLN A 134 27.85 -25.91 33.41
C GLN A 134 29.17 -26.56 32.97
N SER A 135 29.88 -25.92 32.04
CA SER A 135 31.24 -26.28 31.62
C SER A 135 32.03 -25.01 31.32
N THR A 136 33.23 -24.93 31.87
CA THR A 136 34.28 -23.94 31.52
C THR A 136 35.05 -24.35 30.27
N VAL A 137 34.81 -25.56 29.76
CA VAL A 137 35.43 -26.13 28.57
C VAL A 137 34.51 -25.93 27.38
N CYS A 138 35.01 -25.18 26.40
CA CYS A 138 34.37 -25.02 25.10
C CYS A 138 34.41 -26.34 24.32
N GLN A 139 33.47 -26.57 23.40
CA GLN A 139 33.43 -27.76 22.54
C GLN A 139 34.70 -27.98 21.69
N CYS A 140 35.52 -26.93 21.51
CA CYS A 140 36.82 -27.02 20.85
C CYS A 140 37.98 -27.42 21.79
N GLY A 141 37.74 -27.71 23.07
CA GLY A 141 38.73 -28.15 24.03
C GLY A 141 39.50 -27.05 24.77
N CYS A 142 39.14 -25.78 24.58
CA CYS A 142 39.72 -24.66 25.33
C CYS A 142 38.97 -24.45 26.66
N GLU A 143 39.71 -24.24 27.74
CA GLU A 143 39.15 -23.93 29.06
C GLU A 143 39.35 -22.45 29.40
N ARG A 144 38.32 -21.80 29.97
CA ARG A 144 38.44 -20.42 30.49
C ARG A 144 39.15 -20.45 31.84
N THR A 145 40.44 -20.13 31.86
CA THR A 145 41.12 -19.61 33.07
C THR A 145 40.67 -18.19 33.38
#